data_AF-A0A1G1CA72-F1
#
_entry.id   AF-A0A1G1CA72-F1
#
_cell.length_a   1.000
_cell.length_b   1.000
_cell.length_c   1.000
_cell.angle_alpha   90.00
_cell.angle_beta   90.00
_cell.angle_gamma   90.00
#
_symmetry.space_group_name_H-M   'P 1'
#
loop_
_entity.id
_entity.type
_entity.pdbx_description
1 polymer ?
#
loop_
_entity_poly.entity_id
_entity_poly.type
_entity_poly.pdbx_seq_one_letter_code
_entity_poly.pdbx_strand_id
1 'polypeptide(L)'
;MIPVYLALRNTGELAQRAETPSVRLRACDHCPRRCGVDRTHSADGVCPTGALVRVSSTAPHFADEAQPRQHLWQVAPPAARPL
;
A
#
# COMPACT_ATOMS: atom_id res chain seq x y z
N MET A 1 -11.80 13.10 15.81
CA MET A 1 -11.66 13.45 14.38
C MET A 1 -12.03 12.21 13.57
N ILE A 2 -12.84 12.31 12.52
CA ILE A 2 -13.13 11.16 11.63
C ILE A 2 -12.07 11.16 10.52
N PRO A 3 -11.34 10.06 10.29
CA PRO A 3 -10.37 9.98 9.20
C PRO A 3 -11.01 10.23 7.83
N VAL A 4 -10.40 11.10 7.02
CA VAL A 4 -10.92 11.50 5.70
C VAL A 4 -11.11 10.30 4.78
N TYR A 5 -10.23 9.30 4.87
CA TYR A 5 -10.33 8.10 4.02
C TYR A 5 -11.63 7.31 4.25
N LEU A 6 -12.26 7.40 5.43
CA LEU A 6 -13.55 6.75 5.69
C LEU A 6 -14.69 7.42 4.93
N ALA A 7 -14.69 8.75 4.89
CA ALA A 7 -15.67 9.50 4.10
C ALA A 7 -15.50 9.17 2.59
N LEU A 8 -14.26 9.20 2.09
CA LEU A 8 -13.96 8.84 0.70
C LEU A 8 -14.31 7.38 0.36
N ARG A 9 -14.15 6.47 1.34
CA ARG A 9 -14.59 5.08 1.18
C ARG A 9 -16.10 4.99 1.07
N ASN A 10 -16.84 5.70 1.93
CA ASN A 10 -18.31 5.67 1.95
C ASN A 10 -18.93 6.26 0.68
N THR A 11 -18.27 7.25 0.05
CA THR A 11 -18.70 7.82 -1.23
C THR A 11 -18.23 7.00 -2.44
N GLY A 12 -17.38 5.99 -2.26
CA GLY A 12 -16.75 5.24 -3.34
C GLY A 12 -15.59 5.97 -4.04
N GLU A 13 -15.35 7.24 -3.69
CA GLU A 13 -14.31 8.07 -4.28
C GLU A 13 -12.90 7.53 -4.02
N LEU A 14 -12.69 6.87 -2.88
CA LEU A 14 -11.40 6.24 -2.57
C LEU A 14 -11.01 5.20 -3.63
N ALA A 15 -11.96 4.37 -4.06
CA ALA A 15 -11.73 3.36 -5.10
C ALA A 15 -11.44 4.03 -6.45
N GLN A 16 -12.22 5.05 -6.82
CA GLN A 16 -12.00 5.81 -8.05
C GLN A 16 -10.60 6.45 -8.09
N ARG A 17 -10.14 7.03 -6.97
CA ARG A 17 -8.80 7.60 -6.86
C ARG A 17 -7.70 6.53 -6.95
N ALA A 18 -7.95 5.32 -6.46
CA ALA A 18 -7.00 4.21 -6.49
C ALA A 18 -6.74 3.66 -7.92
N GLU A 19 -7.66 3.87 -8.86
CA GLU A 19 -7.47 3.48 -10.26
C GLU A 19 -6.32 4.26 -10.93
N THR A 20 -6.17 5.55 -10.59
CA THR A 20 -5.17 6.43 -11.24
C THR A 20 -3.73 5.96 -11.00
N PRO A 21 -3.28 5.71 -9.75
CA PRO A 21 -1.97 5.11 -9.49
C PRO A 21 -1.76 3.75 -10.18
N SER A 22 -2.82 2.95 -10.29
CA SER A 22 -2.79 1.61 -10.88
C SER A 22 -2.54 1.67 -12.39
N VAL A 23 -3.21 2.57 -13.11
CA VAL A 23 -2.97 2.79 -14.55
C VAL A 23 -1.54 3.29 -14.79
N ARG A 24 -1.04 4.19 -13.94
CA ARG A 24 0.34 4.73 -14.03
C ARG A 24 1.43 3.67 -13.86
N LEU A 25 1.11 2.48 -13.36
CA LEU A 25 2.07 1.37 -13.30
C LEU A 25 2.51 0.89 -14.69
N ARG A 26 1.71 1.09 -15.73
CA ARG A 26 2.09 0.74 -17.13
C ARG A 26 3.19 1.62 -17.70
N ALA A 27 3.41 2.81 -17.12
CA ALA A 27 4.49 3.73 -17.45
C ALA A 27 4.96 4.41 -16.17
N CYS A 28 5.64 3.65 -15.30
CA CYS A 28 5.82 4.03 -13.91
C CYS A 28 6.60 5.33 -13.69
N ASP A 29 5.94 6.28 -13.03
CA ASP A 29 6.44 7.59 -12.66
C ASP A 29 6.31 7.92 -11.15
N HIS A 30 6.03 6.90 -10.33
CA HIS A 30 5.84 7.05 -8.88
C HIS A 30 7.09 7.49 -8.11
N CYS A 31 8.28 7.23 -8.64
CA CYS A 31 9.53 7.70 -8.04
C CYS A 31 10.12 8.87 -8.84
N PRO A 32 10.96 9.72 -8.22
CA PRO A 32 11.57 10.88 -8.89
C PRO A 32 12.35 10.53 -10.17
N ARG A 33 12.79 9.28 -10.32
CA ARG A 33 13.52 8.79 -11.51
C ARG A 33 12.63 8.62 -12.75
N ARG A 34 11.30 8.56 -12.60
CA ARG A 34 10.33 8.46 -13.70
C ARG A 34 10.72 7.43 -14.78
N CYS A 35 11.03 6.21 -14.33
CA CYS A 35 11.67 5.20 -15.18
C CYS A 35 10.82 4.70 -16.37
N GLY A 36 9.51 4.92 -16.38
CA GLY A 36 8.63 4.51 -17.49
C GLY A 36 8.42 2.99 -17.66
N VAL A 37 9.03 2.16 -16.82
CA VAL A 37 8.87 0.70 -16.85
C VAL A 37 7.40 0.31 -16.63
N ASP A 38 6.92 -0.65 -17.40
CA ASP A 38 5.63 -1.30 -17.18
C ASP A 38 5.72 -2.30 -16.02
N ARG A 39 5.26 -1.86 -14.85
CA ARG A 39 5.26 -2.62 -13.59
C ARG A 39 4.24 -3.74 -13.56
N THR A 40 3.29 -3.76 -14.50
CA THR A 40 2.28 -4.82 -14.60
C THR A 40 2.83 -6.09 -15.25
N HIS A 41 3.93 -5.97 -16.00
CA HIS A 41 4.58 -7.09 -16.69
C HIS A 41 6.02 -7.36 -16.22
N SER A 42 6.71 -6.38 -15.61
CA SER A 42 8.11 -6.54 -15.20
C SER A 42 8.47 -5.72 -13.96
N ALA A 43 9.41 -6.22 -13.17
CA ALA A 43 10.06 -5.47 -12.09
C ALA A 43 11.43 -4.89 -12.52
N ASP A 44 11.87 -5.15 -13.76
CA ASP A 44 13.22 -4.89 -14.23
C ASP A 44 13.44 -3.38 -14.42
N GLY A 45 14.23 -2.82 -13.51
CA GLY A 45 14.59 -1.41 -13.52
C GLY A 45 15.31 -1.03 -12.24
N VAL A 46 15.73 0.22 -12.12
CA VAL A 46 16.62 0.68 -11.04
C VAL A 46 15.96 0.63 -9.64
N CYS A 47 14.62 0.56 -9.50
CA CYS A 47 13.94 0.43 -8.18
C CYS A 47 13.55 -1.01 -7.80
N PRO A 48 14.06 -2.01 -8.51
CA PRO A 48 13.46 -3.35 -8.77
C PRO A 48 12.10 -3.66 -8.10
N THR A 49 11.08 -2.83 -8.32
CA THR A 49 9.74 -3.00 -7.69
C THR A 49 8.76 -3.47 -8.76
N GLY A 50 7.87 -4.42 -8.44
CA GLY A 50 6.80 -4.86 -9.34
C GLY A 50 5.49 -4.07 -9.14
N ALA A 51 4.37 -4.59 -9.65
CA ALA A 51 3.05 -4.01 -9.38
C ALA A 51 2.63 -4.12 -7.90
N LEU A 52 3.18 -5.09 -7.16
CA LEU A 52 2.96 -5.27 -5.74
C LEU A 52 4.17 -4.78 -4.95
N VAL A 53 3.90 -4.06 -3.87
CA VAL A 53 4.92 -3.61 -2.93
C VAL A 53 5.38 -4.77 -2.04
N ARG A 54 6.68 -4.82 -1.76
CA ARG A 54 7.23 -5.70 -0.73
C ARG A 54 7.19 -4.97 0.61
N VAL A 55 6.61 -5.61 1.62
CA VAL A 55 6.58 -5.10 2.99
C VAL A 55 7.66 -5.79 3.80
N SER A 56 8.64 -5.04 4.31
CA SER A 56 9.75 -5.59 5.10
C SER A 56 9.37 -5.80 6.57
N SER A 57 8.53 -4.93 7.11
CA SER A 57 8.08 -4.95 8.51
C SER A 57 6.74 -4.24 8.63
N THR A 58 5.98 -4.62 9.65
CA THR A 58 4.71 -3.99 10.00
C THR A 58 4.63 -3.84 11.51
N ALA A 59 4.19 -2.68 11.98
CA ALA A 59 3.88 -2.45 13.38
C ALA A 59 2.55 -1.71 13.48
N PRO A 60 1.68 -2.03 14.46
CA PRO A 60 0.47 -1.24 14.68
C PRO A 60 0.83 0.22 14.98
N HIS A 61 0.17 1.15 14.28
CA HIS A 61 0.33 2.58 14.50
C HIS A 61 -1.06 3.25 14.53
N PHE A 62 -1.49 3.68 15.71
CA PHE A 62 -2.81 4.23 15.96
C PHE A 62 -2.79 5.77 15.93
N ALA A 63 -2.49 6.35 14.76
CA ALA A 63 -2.45 7.81 14.59
C ALA A 63 -3.86 8.41 14.54
N ASP A 64 -4.64 7.99 13.55
CA ASP A 64 -5.97 8.51 13.24
C ASP A 64 -7.10 7.54 13.65
N GLU A 65 -6.75 6.27 13.88
CA GLU A 65 -7.69 5.21 14.25
C GLU A 65 -7.74 5.05 15.77
N ALA A 66 -8.93 4.81 16.30
CA ALA A 66 -9.09 4.55 17.72
C ALA A 66 -8.24 3.34 18.12
N GLN A 67 -7.39 3.49 19.15
CA GLN A 67 -6.67 2.38 19.73
C GLN A 67 -7.66 1.29 20.13
N PRO A 68 -7.56 0.07 19.57
CA PRO A 68 -8.43 -0.98 20.04
C PRO A 68 -7.93 -1.44 21.41
N ARG A 69 -8.84 -2.03 22.18
CA ARG A 69 -8.55 -2.45 23.55
C ARG A 69 -7.32 -3.38 23.55
N GLN A 70 -6.31 -3.04 24.36
CA GLN A 70 -4.98 -3.66 24.34
C GLN A 70 -5.00 -5.19 24.49
N HIS A 71 -6.04 -5.77 25.11
CA HIS A 71 -6.20 -7.22 25.26
C HIS A 71 -6.64 -7.96 23.97
N LEU A 72 -6.97 -7.24 22.89
CA LEU A 72 -7.38 -7.82 21.60
C LEU A 72 -6.23 -7.89 20.58
N TRP A 73 -5.03 -7.39 20.90
CA TRP A 73 -3.89 -7.25 19.97
C TRP A 73 -2.80 -8.31 20.14
N GLN A 74 -3.17 -9.57 20.38
CA GLN A 74 -2.23 -10.68 20.17
C GLN A 74 -2.05 -10.89 18.66
N VAL A 75 -1.22 -10.07 18.02
CA VAL A 75 -0.80 -10.30 16.64
C VAL A 75 0.20 -11.46 16.68
N ALA A 76 -0.24 -12.66 16.31
CA ALA A 76 0.69 -13.75 16.07
C ALA A 76 1.70 -13.28 15.01
N PRO A 77 3.01 -13.52 15.19
CA PRO A 77 3.99 -13.17 14.16
C PRO A 77 3.58 -13.88 12.85
N PRO A 78 3.70 -13.22 11.68
CA PRO A 78 3.43 -13.90 10.43
C PRO A 78 4.34 -15.13 10.36
N ALA A 79 3.76 -16.28 10.03
CA ALA A 79 4.53 -17.50 9.83
C ALA A 79 5.68 -17.19 8.86
N ALA A 80 6.92 -17.39 9.31
CA ALA A 80 8.09 -17.15 8.50
C ALA A 80 7.96 -17.97 7.21
N ARG A 81 7.84 -17.30 6.06
CA ARG A 81 7.93 -17.98 4.76
C ARG A 81 9.39 -18.40 4.60
N PRO A 82 9.70 -19.70 4.40
CA PRO A 82 11.07 -20.10 4.12
C PRO A 82 11.52 -19.43 2.81
N LEU A 83 12.80 -19.01 2.80
CA LEU A 83 13.49 -18.45 1.64
C LEU A 83 13.62 -19.48 0.52
#